data_AF-A0A0Q8JJY4-F1
#
_entry.id   AF-A0A0Q8JJY4-F1
#
_cell.length_a   1.000
_cell.length_b   1.000
_cell.length_c   1.000
_cell.angle_alpha   90.00
_cell.angle_beta   90.00
_cell.angle_gamma   90.00
#
_symmetry.space_group_name_H-M   'P 1'
#
loop_
_entity.id
_entity.type
_entity.pdbx_description
1 polymer ?
#
loop_
_entity_poly.entity_id
_entity_poly.type
_entity_poly.pdbx_seq_one_letter_code
_entity_poly.pdbx_strand_id
1 'polypeptide(L)'
;MGSGHDHGTTAIRHEKPLWWALGLTGGFLIAEVIGAFLTNSLALLSDAAHMGTDTLALMIALTAVRLSRKPADARRSYGYVRMEAMGAMVNGLMLFAVAGYILWEAVGRFSQPPQVATTGMLVIASLGLAINLIAMRLLKAGSGESLNMKGAYLEVWSDMLGSIAVIAGAIVIRFTGWTVIDPILAVLIGLWVLPRTWTLLREAGNVLMEGVPKGIHLEAVRSVLTSTPGVVDVHDLHVWSLGSSTPAMTAHLVIAEGVDGEALRRELSATLDERFEIEHCTLQIETTSCGEACDVSH
;
A
#
# COMPACT_ATOMS: atom_id res chain seq x y z
N MET A 1 14.66 33.21 -22.07
CA MET A 1 15.31 31.92 -21.76
C MET A 1 14.34 31.17 -20.86
N GLY A 2 13.52 30.30 -21.45
CA GLY A 2 12.52 29.53 -20.70
C GLY A 2 13.20 28.32 -20.07
N SER A 3 13.27 28.28 -18.74
CA SER A 3 13.66 27.09 -18.01
C SER A 3 12.52 26.07 -18.13
N GLY A 4 12.76 25.02 -18.91
CA GLY A 4 11.94 23.82 -18.86
C GLY A 4 12.08 23.22 -17.47
N HIS A 5 11.02 23.30 -16.68
CA HIS A 5 10.89 22.52 -15.46
C HIS A 5 10.48 21.11 -15.91
N ASP A 6 11.49 20.24 -15.98
CA ASP A 6 11.32 18.82 -16.21
C ASP A 6 10.52 18.28 -15.01
N HIS A 7 9.28 17.86 -15.27
CA HIS A 7 8.36 17.40 -14.25
C HIS A 7 8.80 16.03 -13.73
N GLY A 8 9.74 16.05 -12.79
CA GLY A 8 10.06 14.95 -11.91
C GLY A 8 8.96 14.71 -10.89
N THR A 9 7.72 14.42 -11.34
CA THR A 9 6.92 13.48 -10.55
C THR A 9 7.84 12.29 -10.37
N THR A 10 8.06 11.84 -9.14
CA THR A 10 8.72 10.57 -8.84
C THR A 10 7.90 9.47 -9.51
N ALA A 11 8.12 9.31 -10.81
CA ALA A 11 7.51 8.35 -11.67
C ALA A 11 7.92 7.04 -11.04
N ILE A 12 6.95 6.33 -10.46
CA ILE A 12 7.11 4.94 -10.10
C ILE A 12 7.46 4.21 -11.41
N ARG A 13 8.76 4.11 -11.69
CA ARG A 13 9.39 3.82 -12.99
C ARG A 13 9.20 2.35 -13.42
N HIS A 14 8.45 1.59 -12.63
CA HIS A 14 8.39 0.13 -12.67
C HIS A 14 6.93 -0.39 -12.72
N GLU A 15 6.16 0.00 -13.75
CA GLU A 15 4.88 -0.67 -14.08
C GLU A 15 5.14 -2.08 -14.66
N LYS A 16 6.25 -2.25 -15.39
CA LYS A 16 6.61 -3.49 -16.08
C LYS A 16 6.75 -4.70 -15.15
N PRO A 17 7.37 -4.60 -13.95
CA PRO A 17 7.44 -5.73 -13.02
C PRO A 17 6.08 -6.15 -12.45
N LEU A 18 5.16 -5.21 -12.16
CA LEU A 18 3.80 -5.58 -11.73
C LEU A 18 3.02 -6.29 -12.85
N TRP A 19 3.19 -5.86 -14.11
CA TRP A 19 2.63 -6.58 -15.25
C TRP A 19 3.22 -7.99 -15.40
N TRP A 20 4.53 -8.16 -15.16
CA TRP A 20 5.15 -9.48 -15.14
C TRP A 20 4.61 -10.36 -14.01
N ALA A 21 4.46 -9.81 -12.80
CA ALA A 21 3.87 -10.52 -11.67
C ALA A 21 2.44 -10.96 -11.99
N LEU A 22 1.60 -10.06 -12.50
CA LEU A 22 0.22 -10.36 -12.91
C LEU A 22 0.16 -11.40 -14.03
N GLY A 23 1.05 -11.31 -15.02
CA GLY A 23 1.15 -12.28 -16.09
C GLY A 23 1.56 -13.67 -15.60
N LEU A 24 2.48 -13.74 -14.63
CA LEU A 24 2.92 -14.99 -14.01
C LEU A 24 1.82 -15.62 -13.14
N THR A 25 1.23 -14.86 -12.23
CA THR A 25 0.17 -15.36 -11.33
C THR A 25 -1.10 -15.69 -12.09
N GLY A 26 -1.52 -14.82 -13.02
CA GLY A 26 -2.65 -15.08 -13.90
C GLY A 26 -2.43 -16.25 -14.86
N GLY A 27 -1.21 -16.41 -15.39
CA GLY A 27 -0.84 -17.57 -16.21
C GLY A 27 -0.87 -18.88 -15.41
N PHE A 28 -0.40 -18.85 -14.17
CA PHE A 28 -0.46 -19.99 -13.28
C PHE A 28 -1.88 -20.38 -12.90
N LEU A 29 -2.72 -19.39 -12.53
CA LEU A 29 -4.14 -19.59 -12.28
C LEU A 29 -4.82 -20.34 -13.43
N ILE A 30 -4.55 -19.94 -14.69
CA ILE A 30 -5.09 -20.63 -15.87
C ILE A 30 -4.59 -22.08 -15.95
N ALA A 31 -3.30 -22.32 -15.68
CA ALA A 31 -2.74 -23.66 -15.68
C ALA A 31 -3.35 -24.55 -14.59
N GLU A 32 -3.62 -24.01 -13.40
CA GLU A 32 -4.27 -24.72 -12.31
C GLU A 32 -5.73 -25.06 -12.61
N VAL A 33 -6.48 -24.10 -13.18
CA VAL A 33 -7.86 -24.35 -13.62
C VAL A 33 -7.89 -25.47 -14.66
N ILE A 34 -7.02 -25.42 -15.67
CA ILE A 34 -6.90 -26.49 -16.67
C ILE A 34 -6.52 -27.82 -16.00
N GLY A 35 -5.51 -27.81 -15.14
CA GLY A 35 -5.06 -28.98 -14.39
C GLY A 35 -6.17 -29.58 -13.53
N ALA A 36 -6.98 -28.76 -12.87
CA ALA A 36 -8.11 -29.17 -12.04
C ALA A 36 -9.15 -29.94 -12.88
N PHE A 37 -9.51 -29.43 -14.05
CA PHE A 37 -10.47 -30.09 -14.94
C PHE A 37 -9.90 -31.37 -15.57
N LEU A 38 -8.64 -31.35 -16.02
CA LEU A 38 -8.00 -32.53 -16.61
C LEU A 38 -7.82 -33.67 -15.61
N THR A 39 -7.52 -33.34 -14.35
CA THR A 39 -7.30 -34.32 -13.28
C THR A 39 -8.56 -34.62 -12.47
N ASN A 40 -9.67 -33.92 -12.73
CA ASN A 40 -10.89 -33.93 -11.93
C ASN A 40 -10.62 -33.74 -10.42
N SER A 41 -9.67 -32.85 -10.10
CA SER A 41 -9.15 -32.65 -8.75
C SER A 41 -9.79 -31.45 -8.07
N LEU A 42 -10.60 -31.71 -7.04
CA LEU A 42 -11.16 -30.67 -6.18
C LEU A 42 -10.09 -29.89 -5.42
N ALA A 43 -8.94 -30.50 -5.14
CA ALA A 43 -7.82 -29.83 -4.49
C ALA A 43 -7.21 -28.73 -5.38
N LEU A 44 -7.00 -29.02 -6.68
CA LEU A 44 -6.50 -28.01 -7.62
C LEU A 44 -7.54 -26.91 -7.87
N LEU A 45 -8.83 -27.25 -7.89
CA LEU A 45 -9.89 -26.26 -8.08
C LEU A 45 -10.00 -25.30 -6.89
N SER A 46 -9.84 -25.80 -5.66
CA SER A 46 -9.82 -24.97 -4.45
C SER A 46 -8.62 -24.03 -4.41
N ASP A 47 -7.46 -24.46 -4.91
CA ASP A 47 -6.26 -23.63 -4.96
C ASP A 47 -6.38 -22.55 -6.04
N ALA A 48 -6.90 -22.91 -7.22
CA ALA A 48 -7.22 -21.95 -8.26
C ALA A 48 -8.18 -20.85 -7.78
N ALA A 49 -9.12 -21.17 -6.88
CA ALA A 49 -9.98 -20.14 -6.27
C ALA A 49 -9.18 -19.17 -5.39
N HIS A 50 -8.22 -19.66 -4.60
CA HIS A 50 -7.33 -18.84 -3.77
C HIS A 50 -6.36 -17.99 -4.61
N MET A 51 -5.66 -18.60 -5.57
CA MET A 51 -4.83 -17.88 -6.54
C MET A 51 -5.63 -16.86 -7.37
N GLY A 52 -6.91 -17.15 -7.61
CA GLY A 52 -7.85 -16.24 -8.25
C GLY A 52 -8.12 -14.98 -7.43
N THR A 53 -8.30 -15.12 -6.12
CA THR A 53 -8.45 -13.97 -5.22
C THR A 53 -7.19 -13.09 -5.20
N ASP A 54 -6.01 -13.69 -5.17
CA ASP A 54 -4.73 -12.95 -5.16
C ASP A 54 -4.48 -12.24 -6.49
N THR A 55 -4.80 -12.91 -7.60
CA THR A 55 -4.71 -12.32 -8.95
C THR A 55 -5.66 -11.13 -9.10
N LEU A 56 -6.87 -11.23 -8.57
CA LEU A 56 -7.85 -10.13 -8.57
C LEU A 56 -7.36 -8.95 -7.73
N ALA A 57 -6.84 -9.21 -6.54
CA ALA A 57 -6.22 -8.22 -5.66
C ALA A 57 -5.09 -7.44 -6.38
N LEU A 58 -4.17 -8.16 -7.03
CA LEU A 58 -3.08 -7.56 -7.80
C LEU A 58 -3.60 -6.74 -9.00
N MET A 59 -4.63 -7.23 -9.69
CA MET A 59 -5.26 -6.53 -10.80
C MET A 59 -5.91 -5.20 -10.35
N ILE A 60 -6.60 -5.20 -9.21
CA ILE A 60 -7.18 -3.99 -8.60
C ILE A 60 -6.07 -3.00 -8.26
N ALA A 61 -5.02 -3.46 -7.60
CA ALA A 61 -3.88 -2.61 -7.22
C ALA A 61 -3.20 -1.98 -8.46
N LEU A 62 -2.94 -2.78 -9.50
CA LEU A 62 -2.34 -2.29 -10.74
C LEU A 62 -3.24 -1.27 -11.46
N THR A 63 -4.54 -1.54 -11.52
CA THR A 63 -5.51 -0.62 -12.13
C THR A 63 -5.59 0.69 -11.37
N ALA A 64 -5.58 0.63 -10.03
CA ALA A 64 -5.57 1.80 -9.15
C ALA A 64 -4.32 2.66 -9.37
N VAL A 65 -3.13 2.05 -9.43
CA VAL A 65 -1.86 2.75 -9.73
C VAL A 65 -1.87 3.36 -11.12
N ARG A 66 -2.44 2.67 -12.11
CA ARG A 66 -2.55 3.22 -13.47
C ARG A 66 -3.51 4.41 -13.51
N LEU A 67 -4.61 4.32 -12.78
CA LEU A 67 -5.59 5.39 -12.72
C LEU A 67 -5.05 6.59 -11.94
N SER A 68 -4.25 6.38 -10.90
CA SER A 68 -3.67 7.47 -10.09
C SER A 68 -2.70 8.35 -10.88
N ARG A 69 -2.11 7.82 -11.96
CA ARG A 69 -1.24 8.57 -12.88
C ARG A 69 -1.96 9.46 -13.88
N LYS A 70 -3.30 9.39 -13.96
CA LYS A 70 -4.02 10.27 -14.89
C LYS A 70 -3.82 11.72 -14.48
N PRO A 71 -3.51 12.62 -15.44
CA PRO A 71 -3.36 14.03 -15.14
C PRO A 71 -4.66 14.63 -14.63
N ALA A 72 -4.56 15.81 -14.00
CA ALA A 72 -5.71 16.58 -13.56
C ALA A 72 -6.68 16.88 -14.71
N ASP A 73 -7.97 16.86 -14.39
CA ASP A 73 -9.05 17.24 -15.30
C ASP A 73 -9.98 18.26 -14.63
N ALA A 74 -10.90 18.85 -15.39
CA ALA A 74 -11.80 19.89 -14.88
C ALA A 74 -12.71 19.43 -13.71
N ARG A 75 -12.89 18.12 -13.51
CA ARG A 75 -13.66 17.55 -12.40
C ARG A 75 -12.78 17.09 -11.24
N ARG A 76 -11.48 16.90 -11.45
CA ARG A 76 -10.48 16.46 -10.47
C ARG A 76 -9.24 17.34 -10.63
N SER A 77 -9.28 18.50 -9.98
CA SER A 77 -8.21 19.51 -10.04
C SER A 77 -6.86 19.00 -9.53
N TYR A 78 -6.87 18.11 -8.54
CA TYR A 78 -5.67 17.43 -8.03
C TYR A 78 -5.32 16.14 -8.80
N GLY A 79 -6.06 15.82 -9.87
CA GLY A 79 -5.92 14.56 -10.58
C GLY A 79 -6.46 13.36 -9.79
N TYR A 80 -5.94 12.18 -10.13
CA TYR A 80 -6.48 10.91 -9.68
C TYR A 80 -5.64 10.26 -8.58
N VAL A 81 -4.71 10.99 -7.96
CA VAL A 81 -3.67 10.45 -7.06
C VAL A 81 -4.27 9.58 -5.94
N ARG A 82 -5.41 9.98 -5.37
CA ARG A 82 -6.14 9.23 -4.32
C ARG A 82 -6.63 7.84 -4.74
N MET A 83 -6.72 7.54 -6.05
CA MET A 83 -7.10 6.21 -6.53
C MET A 83 -6.14 5.12 -6.06
N GLU A 84 -4.86 5.45 -5.84
CA GLU A 84 -3.88 4.54 -5.27
C GLU A 84 -4.29 4.10 -3.85
N ALA A 85 -4.64 5.05 -2.99
CA ALA A 85 -5.12 4.77 -1.64
C ALA A 85 -6.44 3.98 -1.64
N MET A 86 -7.36 4.29 -2.56
CA MET A 86 -8.60 3.52 -2.71
C MET A 86 -8.32 2.06 -3.11
N GLY A 87 -7.40 1.84 -4.07
CA GLY A 87 -6.98 0.49 -4.45
C GLY A 87 -6.32 -0.27 -3.31
N ALA A 88 -5.43 0.38 -2.57
CA ALA A 88 -4.79 -0.19 -1.39
C ALA A 88 -5.79 -0.54 -0.28
N MET A 89 -6.83 0.30 -0.07
CA MET A 89 -7.91 0.03 0.88
C MET A 89 -8.71 -1.22 0.48
N VAL A 90 -9.14 -1.31 -0.78
CA VAL A 90 -9.89 -2.48 -1.28
C VAL A 90 -9.05 -3.75 -1.18
N ASN A 91 -7.77 -3.69 -1.59
CA ASN A 91 -6.86 -4.82 -1.48
C ASN A 91 -6.65 -5.25 -0.02
N GLY A 92 -6.39 -4.29 0.87
CA GLY A 92 -6.22 -4.54 2.30
C GLY A 92 -7.46 -5.18 2.93
N LEU A 93 -8.67 -4.72 2.57
CA LEU A 93 -9.91 -5.30 3.07
C LEU A 93 -10.11 -6.74 2.58
N MET A 94 -9.74 -7.02 1.34
CA MET A 94 -9.80 -8.36 0.76
C MET A 94 -8.84 -9.31 1.48
N LEU A 95 -7.59 -8.91 1.67
CA LEU A 95 -6.60 -9.69 2.45
C LEU A 95 -7.05 -9.92 3.89
N PHE A 96 -7.64 -8.90 4.53
CA PHE A 96 -8.15 -9.01 5.89
C PHE A 96 -9.34 -10.00 5.98
N ALA A 97 -10.24 -9.97 5.00
CA ALA A 97 -11.37 -10.90 4.90
C ALA A 97 -10.89 -12.34 4.67
N VAL A 98 -9.94 -12.56 3.76
CA VAL A 98 -9.35 -13.89 3.50
C VAL A 98 -8.63 -14.42 4.75
N ALA A 99 -7.81 -13.59 5.41
CA ALA A 99 -7.14 -13.99 6.65
C ALA A 99 -8.15 -14.33 7.77
N GLY A 100 -9.21 -13.52 7.92
CA GLY A 100 -10.29 -13.79 8.87
C GLY A 100 -11.02 -15.10 8.58
N TYR A 101 -11.29 -15.37 7.30
CA TYR A 101 -11.90 -16.63 6.86
C TYR A 101 -11.00 -17.84 7.17
N ILE A 102 -9.69 -17.75 6.86
CA ILE A 102 -8.72 -18.82 7.16
C ILE A 102 -8.67 -19.11 8.67
N LEU A 103 -8.65 -18.07 9.50
CA LEU A 103 -8.65 -18.24 10.97
C LEU A 103 -9.95 -18.90 11.46
N TRP A 104 -11.10 -18.50 10.94
CA TRP A 104 -12.39 -19.09 11.28
C TRP A 104 -12.45 -20.57 10.87
N GLU A 105 -12.04 -20.90 9.65
CA GLU A 105 -11.98 -22.27 9.12
C GLU A 105 -11.00 -23.14 9.92
N ALA A 106 -9.82 -22.60 10.26
CA ALA A 106 -8.80 -23.32 11.02
C ALA A 106 -9.29 -23.70 12.43
N VAL A 107 -10.06 -22.84 13.09
CA VAL A 107 -10.71 -23.16 14.38
C VAL A 107 -11.69 -24.33 14.23
N GLY A 108 -12.48 -24.35 13.15
CA GLY A 108 -13.39 -25.46 12.83
C GLY A 108 -12.66 -26.79 12.63
N ARG A 109 -11.51 -26.77 11.95
CA ARG A 109 -10.69 -27.95 11.66
C ARG A 109 -10.07 -28.61 12.89
N PHE A 110 -9.90 -27.91 14.01
CA PHE A 110 -9.50 -28.55 15.27
C PHE A 110 -10.57 -29.53 15.80
N SER A 111 -11.85 -29.26 15.52
CA SER A 111 -12.97 -30.08 16.00
C SER A 111 -13.30 -31.24 15.06
N GLN A 112 -13.09 -31.07 13.75
CA GLN A 112 -13.31 -32.10 12.74
C GLN A 112 -12.17 -32.08 11.70
N PRO A 113 -11.07 -32.84 11.94
CA PRO A 113 -9.95 -32.87 11.01
C PRO A 113 -10.39 -33.49 9.67
N PRO A 114 -10.37 -32.76 8.55
CA PRO A 114 -10.70 -33.34 7.26
C PRO A 114 -9.62 -34.36 6.83
N GLN A 115 -9.98 -35.29 5.96
CA GLN A 115 -8.97 -36.12 5.29
C GLN A 115 -8.15 -35.23 4.34
N VAL A 116 -6.95 -34.84 4.78
CA VAL A 116 -6.06 -33.99 3.99
C VAL A 116 -5.42 -34.83 2.87
N ALA A 117 -5.68 -34.45 1.62
CA ALA A 117 -5.02 -35.05 0.46
C ALA A 117 -3.55 -34.58 0.37
N THR A 118 -2.67 -35.17 1.18
CA THR A 118 -1.26 -34.78 1.34
C THR A 118 -0.47 -34.72 0.03
N THR A 119 -0.79 -35.59 -0.93
CA THR A 119 -0.13 -35.59 -2.24
C THR A 119 -0.51 -34.36 -3.07
N GLY A 120 -1.79 -33.97 -3.07
CA GLY A 120 -2.25 -32.76 -3.75
C GLY A 120 -1.64 -31.51 -3.12
N MET A 121 -1.69 -31.42 -1.79
CA MET A 121 -1.09 -30.32 -1.02
C MET A 121 0.41 -30.14 -1.30
N LEU A 122 1.18 -31.24 -1.39
CA LEU A 122 2.61 -31.18 -1.72
C LEU A 122 2.88 -30.68 -3.14
N VAL A 123 2.14 -31.18 -4.13
CA VAL A 123 2.34 -30.79 -5.54
C VAL A 123 2.03 -29.30 -5.70
N ILE A 124 0.90 -28.87 -5.17
CA ILE A 124 0.42 -27.48 -5.25
C ILE A 124 1.40 -26.53 -4.57
N ALA A 125 1.73 -26.78 -3.30
CA ALA A 125 2.63 -25.90 -2.56
C ALA A 125 4.04 -25.84 -3.17
N SER A 126 4.50 -26.93 -3.80
CA SER A 126 5.79 -26.94 -4.53
C SER A 126 5.75 -26.11 -5.81
N LEU A 127 4.65 -26.17 -6.57
CA LEU A 127 4.44 -25.34 -7.76
C LEU A 127 4.32 -23.86 -7.41
N GLY A 128 3.51 -23.51 -6.39
CA GLY A 128 3.41 -22.16 -5.86
C GLY A 128 4.76 -21.61 -5.39
N LEU A 129 5.53 -22.42 -4.66
CA LEU A 129 6.90 -22.08 -4.24
C LEU A 129 7.81 -21.78 -5.43
N ALA A 130 7.77 -22.60 -6.48
CA ALA A 130 8.60 -22.41 -7.67
C ALA A 130 8.26 -21.08 -8.38
N ILE A 131 6.98 -20.74 -8.48
CA ILE A 131 6.51 -19.52 -9.14
C ILE A 131 6.85 -18.29 -8.32
N ASN A 132 6.64 -18.34 -7.00
CA ASN A 132 7.04 -17.27 -6.10
C ASN A 132 8.55 -17.04 -6.14
N LEU A 133 9.36 -18.10 -6.29
CA LEU A 133 10.81 -17.95 -6.46
C LEU A 133 11.18 -17.26 -7.78
N ILE A 134 10.46 -17.56 -8.88
CA ILE A 134 10.64 -16.90 -10.18
C ILE A 134 10.23 -15.42 -10.08
N ALA A 135 9.05 -15.13 -9.53
CA ALA A 135 8.55 -13.78 -9.31
C ALA A 135 9.51 -12.96 -8.42
N MET A 136 10.02 -13.57 -7.35
CA MET A 136 11.00 -12.93 -6.46
C MET A 136 12.29 -12.57 -7.19
N ARG A 137 12.81 -13.45 -8.06
CA ARG A 137 14.02 -13.14 -8.86
C ARG A 137 13.79 -12.01 -9.85
N LEU A 138 12.61 -11.94 -10.46
CA LEU A 138 12.21 -10.84 -11.36
C LEU A 138 12.08 -9.52 -10.60
N LEU A 139 11.51 -9.55 -9.39
CA LEU A 139 11.30 -8.37 -8.55
C LEU A 139 12.59 -7.89 -7.87
N LYS A 140 13.54 -8.79 -7.57
CA LYS A 140 14.83 -8.46 -6.92
C LYS A 140 15.61 -7.41 -7.72
N ALA A 141 15.54 -7.45 -9.04
CA ALA A 141 16.20 -6.50 -9.94
C ALA A 141 15.69 -5.05 -9.80
N GLY A 142 14.49 -4.82 -9.23
CA GLY A 142 13.92 -3.48 -9.02
C GLY A 142 13.57 -3.14 -7.57
N SER A 143 13.95 -4.00 -6.61
CA SER A 143 13.58 -3.88 -5.19
C SER A 143 14.26 -2.73 -4.42
N GLY A 144 15.33 -2.15 -4.97
CA GLY A 144 16.08 -1.05 -4.36
C GLY A 144 15.50 0.34 -4.58
N GLU A 145 14.49 0.50 -5.45
CA GLU A 145 14.16 1.82 -6.04
C GLU A 145 12.73 2.34 -5.77
N SER A 146 11.80 1.55 -5.19
CA SER A 146 10.46 2.08 -4.87
C SER A 146 9.70 1.31 -3.78
N LEU A 147 8.85 2.02 -3.02
CA LEU A 147 7.99 1.48 -1.95
C LEU A 147 7.02 0.40 -2.46
N ASN A 148 6.39 0.58 -3.62
CA ASN A 148 5.51 -0.44 -4.20
C ASN A 148 6.26 -1.72 -4.61
N MET A 149 7.49 -1.61 -5.12
CA MET A 149 8.33 -2.79 -5.42
C MET A 149 8.77 -3.49 -4.14
N LYS A 150 9.11 -2.73 -3.10
CA LYS A 150 9.41 -3.28 -1.78
C LYS A 150 8.18 -3.98 -1.19
N GLY A 151 6.99 -3.42 -1.37
CA GLY A 151 5.70 -4.02 -1.00
C GLY A 151 5.44 -5.34 -1.72
N ALA A 152 5.48 -5.34 -3.05
CA ALA A 152 5.29 -6.54 -3.87
C ALA A 152 6.35 -7.62 -3.58
N TYR A 153 7.61 -7.22 -3.38
CA TYR A 153 8.69 -8.14 -2.99
C TYR A 153 8.43 -8.80 -1.63
N LEU A 154 8.03 -8.01 -0.63
CA LEU A 154 7.69 -8.53 0.69
C LEU A 154 6.45 -9.43 0.66
N GLU A 155 5.52 -9.19 -0.27
CA GLU A 155 4.32 -10.01 -0.48
C GLU A 155 4.71 -11.38 -1.04
N VAL A 156 5.44 -11.42 -2.15
CA VAL A 156 5.97 -12.68 -2.71
C VAL A 156 6.84 -13.44 -1.70
N TRP A 157 7.58 -12.73 -0.85
CA TRP A 157 8.34 -13.35 0.23
C TRP A 157 7.45 -14.00 1.30
N SER A 158 6.33 -13.38 1.62
CA SER A 158 5.31 -13.93 2.53
C SER A 158 4.67 -15.18 1.96
N ASP A 159 4.30 -15.16 0.67
CA ASP A 159 3.68 -16.31 0.00
C ASP A 159 4.65 -17.49 -0.13
N MET A 160 5.93 -17.19 -0.34
CA MET A 160 7.00 -18.19 -0.33
C MET A 160 7.13 -18.88 1.04
N LEU A 161 7.10 -18.10 2.12
CA LEU A 161 7.09 -18.63 3.49
C LEU A 161 5.84 -19.47 3.78
N GLY A 162 4.67 -19.01 3.34
CA GLY A 162 3.42 -19.77 3.40
C GLY A 162 3.54 -21.11 2.68
N SER A 163 4.07 -21.09 1.44
CA SER A 163 4.30 -22.31 0.65
C SER A 163 5.25 -23.30 1.35
N ILE A 164 6.35 -22.80 1.94
CA ILE A 164 7.29 -23.63 2.70
C ILE A 164 6.63 -24.24 3.94
N ALA A 165 5.84 -23.46 4.67
CA ALA A 165 5.10 -23.93 5.84
C ALA A 165 4.11 -25.05 5.46
N VAL A 166 3.34 -24.88 4.37
CA VAL A 166 2.42 -25.90 3.86
C VAL A 166 3.15 -27.17 3.42
N ILE A 167 4.29 -27.06 2.71
CA ILE A 167 5.12 -28.21 2.33
C ILE A 167 5.59 -28.96 3.57
N ALA A 168 6.11 -28.25 4.58
CA ALA A 168 6.57 -28.85 5.83
C ALA A 168 5.42 -29.56 6.56
N GLY A 169 4.24 -28.93 6.64
CA GLY A 169 3.03 -29.53 7.18
C GLY A 169 2.65 -30.82 6.45
N ALA A 170 2.61 -30.80 5.13
CA ALA A 170 2.26 -31.96 4.32
C ALA A 170 3.25 -33.13 4.47
N ILE A 171 4.55 -32.85 4.58
CA ILE A 171 5.58 -33.86 4.89
C ILE A 171 5.32 -34.48 6.27
N VAL A 172 5.09 -33.65 7.29
CA VAL A 172 4.80 -34.13 8.64
C VAL A 172 3.56 -35.01 8.65
N ILE A 173 2.45 -34.59 8.04
CA ILE A 173 1.22 -35.39 7.96
C ILE A 173 1.48 -36.71 7.25
N ARG A 174 2.24 -36.71 6.15
CA ARG A 174 2.54 -37.92 5.37
C ARG A 174 3.33 -38.96 6.17
N PHE A 175 4.29 -38.55 6.99
CA PHE A 175 5.14 -39.47 7.74
C PHE A 175 4.63 -39.80 9.15
N THR A 176 3.88 -38.89 9.78
CA THR A 176 3.45 -39.04 11.19
C THR A 176 1.95 -39.24 11.35
N GLY A 177 1.16 -38.95 10.32
CA GLY A 177 -0.30 -38.91 10.41
C GLY A 177 -0.85 -37.74 11.23
N TRP A 178 0.00 -36.80 11.68
CA TRP A 178 -0.40 -35.71 12.57
C TRP A 178 -1.14 -34.59 11.82
N THR A 179 -2.43 -34.79 11.55
CA THR A 179 -3.28 -33.87 10.77
C THR A 179 -3.54 -32.52 11.45
N VAL A 180 -3.35 -32.42 12.77
CA VAL A 180 -3.55 -31.18 13.54
C VAL A 180 -2.50 -30.11 13.20
N ILE A 181 -1.39 -30.49 12.56
CA ILE A 181 -0.39 -29.49 12.12
C ILE A 181 -0.94 -28.53 11.07
N ASP A 182 -1.88 -28.96 10.21
CA ASP A 182 -2.49 -28.13 9.17
C ASP A 182 -3.21 -26.89 9.76
N PRO A 183 -4.20 -27.04 10.67
CA PRO A 183 -4.85 -25.88 11.28
C PRO A 183 -3.90 -25.01 12.13
N ILE A 184 -2.86 -25.60 12.75
CA ILE A 184 -1.83 -24.81 13.46
C ILE A 184 -1.09 -23.89 12.48
N LEU A 185 -0.61 -24.45 11.36
CA LEU A 185 0.11 -23.67 10.34
C LEU A 185 -0.79 -22.61 9.71
N ALA A 186 -2.06 -22.94 9.43
CA ALA A 186 -3.05 -21.98 8.91
C ALA A 186 -3.26 -20.79 9.88
N VAL A 187 -3.37 -21.05 11.19
CA VAL A 187 -3.46 -19.99 12.20
C VAL A 187 -2.20 -19.13 12.24
N LEU A 188 -1.02 -19.75 12.21
CA LEU A 188 0.24 -19.02 12.23
C LEU A 188 0.41 -18.12 11.01
N ILE A 189 0.09 -18.61 9.81
CA ILE A 189 0.13 -17.83 8.58
C ILE A 189 -0.89 -16.69 8.63
N GLY A 190 -2.13 -16.96 9.06
CA GLY A 190 -3.17 -15.94 9.21
C GLY A 190 -2.76 -14.81 10.16
N LEU A 191 -2.25 -15.15 11.35
CA LEU A 191 -1.78 -14.17 12.34
C LEU A 191 -0.54 -13.39 11.87
N TRP A 192 0.29 -13.98 11.02
CA TRP A 192 1.44 -13.31 10.43
C TRP A 192 1.06 -12.23 9.42
N VAL A 193 0.01 -12.46 8.62
CA VAL A 193 -0.44 -11.52 7.57
C VAL A 193 -1.17 -10.30 8.16
N LEU A 194 -1.98 -10.50 9.21
CA LEU A 194 -2.86 -9.46 9.76
C LEU A 194 -2.18 -8.12 10.16
N PRO A 195 -1.03 -8.09 10.88
CA PRO A 195 -0.41 -6.83 11.30
C PRO A 195 0.02 -5.95 10.14
N ARG A 196 0.52 -6.58 9.07
CA ARG A 196 0.93 -5.89 7.84
C ARG A 196 -0.28 -5.32 7.12
N THR A 197 -1.32 -6.13 6.93
CA THR A 197 -2.56 -5.70 6.29
C THR A 197 -3.22 -4.55 7.07
N TRP A 198 -3.19 -4.60 8.41
CA TRP A 198 -3.68 -3.52 9.26
C TRP A 198 -2.90 -2.21 9.05
N THR A 199 -1.57 -2.31 8.92
CA THR A 199 -0.72 -1.14 8.67
C THR A 199 -1.05 -0.50 7.32
N LEU A 200 -1.21 -1.31 6.27
CA LEU A 200 -1.62 -0.86 4.94
C LEU A 200 -3.00 -0.18 4.96
N LEU A 201 -3.98 -0.79 5.64
CA LEU A 201 -5.32 -0.23 5.79
C LEU A 201 -5.31 1.12 6.50
N ARG A 202 -4.52 1.25 7.57
CA ARG A 202 -4.37 2.51 8.31
C ARG A 202 -3.71 3.59 7.46
N GLU A 203 -2.70 3.25 6.66
CA GLU A 203 -2.04 4.17 5.73
C GLU A 203 -3.00 4.67 4.64
N ALA A 204 -3.69 3.74 3.97
CA ALA A 204 -4.69 4.08 2.97
C ALA A 204 -5.83 4.93 3.56
N GLY A 205 -6.30 4.56 4.76
CA GLY A 205 -7.30 5.31 5.50
C GLY A 205 -6.84 6.74 5.83
N ASN A 206 -5.58 6.92 6.23
CA ASN A 206 -5.00 8.24 6.50
C ASN A 206 -5.05 9.14 5.26
N VAL A 207 -4.70 8.62 4.08
CA VAL A 207 -4.78 9.39 2.82
C VAL A 207 -6.23 9.76 2.49
N LEU A 208 -7.18 8.82 2.68
CA LEU A 208 -8.59 9.07 2.38
C LEU A 208 -9.25 10.06 3.35
N MET A 209 -8.78 10.11 4.60
CA MET A 209 -9.23 11.05 5.63
C MET A 209 -8.47 12.38 5.61
N GLU A 210 -7.64 12.63 4.59
CA GLU A 210 -6.83 13.86 4.51
C GLU A 210 -5.91 14.04 5.72
N GLY A 211 -5.43 12.93 6.29
CA GLY A 211 -4.54 12.92 7.42
C GLY A 211 -3.12 13.37 7.08
N VAL A 212 -2.41 13.82 8.12
CA VAL A 212 -1.02 14.27 8.02
C VAL A 212 -0.14 13.12 7.48
N PRO A 213 0.70 13.37 6.46
CA PRO A 213 1.60 12.36 5.89
C PRO A 213 2.59 11.80 6.93
N LYS A 214 2.99 10.54 6.76
CA LYS A 214 4.00 9.92 7.63
C LYS A 214 5.33 10.67 7.51
N GLY A 215 5.96 10.96 8.65
CA GLY A 215 7.24 11.67 8.71
C GLY A 215 7.12 13.19 8.84
N ILE A 216 5.93 13.76 8.59
CA ILE A 216 5.68 15.19 8.84
C ILE A 216 5.12 15.37 10.25
N HIS A 217 5.77 16.22 11.03
CA HIS A 217 5.31 16.65 12.34
C HIS A 217 4.76 18.07 12.24
N LEU A 218 3.45 18.23 12.47
CA LEU A 218 2.77 19.52 12.34
C LEU A 218 3.42 20.61 13.19
N GLU A 219 3.84 20.27 14.41
CA GLU A 219 4.55 21.19 15.31
C GLU A 219 5.91 21.64 14.77
N ALA A 220 6.62 20.75 14.06
CA ALA A 220 7.89 21.13 13.44
C ALA A 220 7.67 22.12 12.30
N VAL A 221 6.62 21.91 11.49
CA VAL A 221 6.23 22.84 10.42
C VAL A 221 5.83 24.20 11.01
N ARG A 222 4.95 24.20 12.02
CA ARG A 222 4.53 25.42 12.75
C ARG A 222 5.73 26.16 13.34
N SER A 223 6.65 25.45 13.98
CA SER A 223 7.85 26.04 14.58
C SER A 223 8.74 26.71 13.53
N VAL A 224 8.91 26.10 12.36
CA VAL A 224 9.68 26.71 11.27
C VAL A 224 9.01 27.99 10.78
N LEU A 225 7.71 27.94 10.46
CA LEU A 225 6.96 29.09 9.96
C LEU A 225 6.98 30.27 10.96
N THR A 226 6.74 29.99 12.25
CA THR A 226 6.74 31.00 13.32
C THR A 226 8.13 31.55 13.65
N SER A 227 9.20 30.78 13.40
CA SER A 227 10.57 31.24 13.63
C SER A 227 11.13 32.14 12.52
N THR A 228 10.45 32.21 11.37
CA THR A 228 10.91 33.00 10.23
C THR A 228 10.71 34.49 10.49
N PRO A 229 11.75 35.34 10.34
CA PRO A 229 11.64 36.78 10.53
C PRO A 229 10.54 37.39 9.65
N GLY A 230 9.69 38.23 10.27
CA GLY A 230 8.58 38.88 9.59
C GLY A 230 7.24 38.14 9.72
N VAL A 231 7.23 36.89 10.17
CA VAL A 231 6.01 36.18 10.60
C VAL A 231 5.70 36.53 12.06
N VAL A 232 4.48 37.02 12.30
CA VAL A 232 3.97 37.36 13.63
C VAL A 232 3.19 36.19 14.22
N ASP A 233 2.38 35.51 13.39
CA ASP A 233 1.54 34.40 13.82
C ASP A 233 1.22 33.45 12.64
N VAL A 234 0.87 32.21 12.96
CA VAL A 234 0.48 31.17 12.01
C VAL A 234 -0.79 30.48 12.51
N HIS A 235 -1.85 30.51 11.71
CA HIS A 235 -3.10 29.83 12.02
C HIS A 235 -3.66 29.10 10.78
N ASP A 236 -4.75 28.35 10.97
CA ASP A 236 -5.36 27.50 9.93
C ASP A 236 -4.34 26.61 9.18
N LEU A 237 -3.38 26.05 9.94
CA LEU A 237 -2.33 25.19 9.39
C LEU A 237 -2.87 23.77 9.20
N HIS A 238 -3.11 23.41 7.95
CA HIS A 238 -3.54 22.07 7.54
C HIS A 238 -2.49 21.44 6.65
N VAL A 239 -2.11 20.21 6.96
CA VAL A 239 -1.20 19.39 6.15
C VAL A 239 -1.87 18.06 5.91
N TRP A 240 -1.99 17.64 4.65
CA TRP A 240 -2.61 16.38 4.28
C TRP A 240 -1.84 15.66 3.18
N SER A 241 -2.17 14.39 3.00
CA SER A 241 -1.64 13.55 1.92
C SER A 241 -2.61 13.53 0.73
N LEU A 242 -2.18 13.98 -0.46
CA LEU A 242 -2.94 13.80 -1.70
C LEU A 242 -2.79 12.37 -2.26
N GLY A 243 -1.65 11.75 -2.00
CA GLY A 243 -1.30 10.38 -2.33
C GLY A 243 -0.32 9.80 -1.31
N SER A 244 0.27 8.65 -1.63
CA SER A 244 1.22 7.96 -0.73
C SER A 244 2.49 8.78 -0.43
N SER A 245 2.86 9.71 -1.30
CA SER A 245 4.11 10.50 -1.21
C SER A 245 3.96 11.93 -1.73
N THR A 246 2.75 12.49 -1.67
CA THR A 246 2.44 13.82 -2.18
C THR A 246 1.79 14.62 -1.07
N PRO A 247 2.60 15.24 -0.18
CA PRO A 247 2.08 16.13 0.83
C PRO A 247 1.54 17.41 0.19
N ALA A 248 0.47 17.94 0.77
CA ALA A 248 -0.07 19.25 0.43
C ALA A 248 -0.39 20.00 1.72
N MET A 249 -0.32 21.33 1.65
CA MET A 249 -0.48 22.19 2.82
C MET A 249 -1.22 23.48 2.49
N THR A 250 -2.03 23.94 3.45
CA THR A 250 -2.55 25.31 3.51
C THR A 250 -2.20 25.91 4.87
N ALA A 251 -1.87 27.19 4.89
CA ALA A 251 -1.66 27.93 6.13
C ALA A 251 -1.92 29.42 5.95
N HIS A 252 -2.36 30.08 7.02
CA HIS A 252 -2.47 31.53 7.09
C HIS A 252 -1.30 32.09 7.89
N LEU A 253 -0.65 33.11 7.34
CA LEU A 253 0.53 33.75 7.90
C LEU A 253 0.21 35.22 8.17
N VAL A 254 0.22 35.61 9.45
CA VAL A 254 0.15 37.01 9.83
C VAL A 254 1.55 37.60 9.77
N ILE A 255 1.74 38.66 8.98
CA ILE A 255 3.06 39.27 8.77
C ILE A 255 3.15 40.64 9.45
N ALA A 256 4.37 41.04 9.83
CA ALA A 256 4.61 42.35 10.42
C ALA A 256 4.42 43.48 9.39
N GLU A 257 4.06 44.68 9.87
CA GLU A 257 3.94 45.85 9.00
C GLU A 257 5.27 46.16 8.29
N GLY A 258 5.20 46.47 6.99
CA GLY A 258 6.35 46.82 6.17
C GLY A 258 7.14 45.63 5.60
N VAL A 259 6.73 44.38 5.88
CA VAL A 259 7.31 43.18 5.26
C VAL A 259 6.71 42.97 3.85
N ASP A 260 7.57 42.63 2.89
CA ASP A 260 7.12 42.18 1.56
C ASP A 260 6.58 40.75 1.65
N GLY A 261 5.26 40.63 1.67
CA GLY A 261 4.56 39.35 1.78
C GLY A 261 4.87 38.36 0.65
N GLU A 262 5.12 38.83 -0.58
CA GLU A 262 5.41 37.93 -1.71
C GLU A 262 6.84 37.38 -1.62
N ALA A 263 7.79 38.20 -1.19
CA ALA A 263 9.16 37.75 -0.95
C ALA A 263 9.20 36.69 0.17
N LEU A 264 8.53 36.97 1.30
CA LEU A 264 8.44 36.05 2.43
C LEU A 264 7.74 34.74 2.04
N ARG A 265 6.64 34.81 1.28
CA ARG A 265 5.91 33.63 0.79
C ARG A 265 6.82 32.72 -0.03
N ARG A 266 7.63 33.27 -0.94
CA ARG A 266 8.56 32.49 -1.77
C ARG A 266 9.66 31.81 -0.95
N GLU A 267 10.22 32.53 0.02
CA GLU A 267 11.24 31.98 0.92
C GLU A 267 10.68 30.82 1.75
N LEU A 268 9.50 30.99 2.33
CA LEU A 268 8.83 29.96 3.12
C LEU A 268 8.43 28.76 2.25
N SER A 269 7.88 28.98 1.05
CA SER A 269 7.58 27.89 0.11
C SER A 269 8.82 27.07 -0.23
N ALA A 270 9.97 27.72 -0.48
CA ALA A 270 11.23 27.01 -0.74
C ALA A 270 11.73 26.22 0.49
N THR A 271 11.59 26.79 1.69
CA THR A 271 11.98 26.13 2.94
C THR A 271 11.11 24.90 3.23
N LEU A 272 9.81 24.99 2.95
CA LEU A 272 8.86 23.89 3.14
C LEU A 272 9.15 22.73 2.19
N ASP A 273 9.49 23.03 0.94
CA ASP A 273 9.92 22.05 -0.04
C ASP A 273 11.24 21.38 0.39
N GLU A 274 12.28 22.16 0.70
CA GLU A 274 13.60 21.63 1.06
C GLU A 274 13.60 20.78 2.35
N ARG A 275 12.85 21.20 3.38
CA ARG A 275 12.89 20.55 4.70
C ARG A 275 11.83 19.48 4.93
N PHE A 276 10.69 19.59 4.26
CA PHE A 276 9.53 18.73 4.50
C PHE A 276 8.97 18.08 3.23
N GLU A 277 9.59 18.32 2.06
CA GLU A 277 9.14 17.81 0.75
C GLU A 277 7.71 18.27 0.40
N ILE A 278 7.28 19.43 0.93
CA ILE A 278 5.95 20.01 0.68
C ILE A 278 6.01 20.94 -0.54
N GLU A 279 5.89 20.36 -1.72
CA GLU A 279 5.84 21.10 -2.99
C GLU A 279 4.54 21.89 -3.15
N HIS A 280 3.39 21.27 -2.85
CA HIS A 280 2.07 21.89 -3.03
C HIS A 280 1.62 22.62 -1.75
N CYS A 281 2.09 23.85 -1.58
CA CYS A 281 1.69 24.71 -0.46
C CYS A 281 0.91 25.95 -0.91
N THR A 282 -0.14 26.29 -0.17
CA THR A 282 -0.87 27.56 -0.29
C THR A 282 -0.69 28.34 1.01
N LEU A 283 0.02 29.46 0.92
CA LEU A 283 0.27 30.35 2.06
C LEU A 283 -0.52 31.64 1.85
N GLN A 284 -1.54 31.85 2.66
CA GLN A 284 -2.32 33.08 2.69
C GLN A 284 -1.62 34.11 3.57
N ILE A 285 -1.30 35.28 3.02
CA ILE A 285 -0.63 36.36 3.76
C ILE A 285 -1.68 37.33 4.29
N GLU A 286 -1.61 37.62 5.59
CA GLU A 286 -2.52 38.50 6.31
C GLU A 286 -1.76 39.58 7.07
N THR A 287 -2.32 40.78 7.18
CA THR A 287 -1.72 41.90 7.93
C THR A 287 -2.33 42.10 9.30
N THR A 288 -3.46 41.44 9.58
CA THR A 288 -4.15 41.47 10.87
C THR A 288 -4.58 40.05 11.20
N SER A 289 -4.38 39.64 12.45
CA SER A 289 -4.91 38.35 12.92
C SER A 289 -6.43 38.38 12.86
N CYS A 290 -7.04 37.35 12.27
CA CYS A 290 -8.48 37.19 12.22
C CYS A 290 -9.14 36.94 13.61
N GLY A 291 -8.35 36.93 14.70
CA GLY A 291 -8.83 36.71 16.07
C GLY A 291 -9.33 35.28 16.31
N GLU A 292 -10.05 35.06 17.41
CA GLU A 292 -10.62 33.74 17.81
C GLU A 292 -11.59 33.15 16.76
N ALA A 293 -12.04 33.93 15.77
CA ALA A 293 -12.98 33.49 14.74
C ALA A 293 -12.40 32.44 13.77
N CYS A 294 -11.07 32.36 13.65
CA CYS A 294 -10.39 31.34 12.84
C CYS A 294 -9.93 30.13 13.66
N ASP A 295 -10.05 30.15 14.99
CA ASP A 295 -9.65 29.06 15.88
C ASP A 295 -10.79 28.03 16.03
N VAL A 296 -11.46 27.72 14.91
CA VAL A 296 -12.51 26.69 14.86
C VAL A 296 -11.82 25.34 14.90
N SER A 297 -11.52 24.88 16.10
CA SER A 297 -11.11 23.51 16.38
C SER A 297 -12.19 22.57 15.85
N HIS A 298 -11.95 21.94 14.70
CA HIS A 298 -12.76 20.85 14.17
C HIS A 298 -12.30 19.51 14.73
#